data_AF-A0A8T7E8J6-F1
#
_entry.id   AF-A0A8T7E8J6-F1
#
_cell.length_a   1.000
_cell.length_b   1.000
_cell.length_c   1.000
_cell.angle_alpha   90.00
_cell.angle_beta   90.00
_cell.angle_gamma   90.00
#
_symmetry.space_group_name_H-M   'P 1'
#
loop_
_entity.id
_entity.type
_entity.pdbx_description
1 polymer ?
#
loop_
_entity_poly.entity_id
_entity_poly.type
_entity_poly.pdbx_seq_one_letter_code
_entity_poly.pdbx_strand_id
1 'polypeptide(L)'
;MTQETAFAGDWLIREYVYTPAGEYVGVIQQHRRLRPCGDLIRVIQLCDPVQPATALSAAAQSVLAVMNRRVGEFVFDLQLVGHGRYYLGPDVAGGGFSWREGVLTGRGLWPRFGYNFTSFSFLLTPARQATGGKFFTANQEIATLVGVGVPEGTGFPELPDHMPWPNAHLARARGAQYTISPEGEWLETITISGHDLPFNQISQAQQRYKQYGALREIEAVAAPGEILSVIEITDAISRRIAGICKWFRDEKLRQVQVYYLEIANASREETR
;
A
#
# COMPACT_ATOMS: atom_id res chain seq x y z
N MET A 1 9.85 24.06 9.78
CA MET A 1 8.92 22.94 10.02
C MET A 1 9.65 21.67 9.65
N THR A 2 9.81 20.73 10.59
CA THR A 2 10.38 19.43 10.28
C THR A 2 9.38 18.65 9.42
N GLN A 3 9.88 18.09 8.32
CA GLN A 3 9.16 17.47 7.20
C GLN A 3 8.36 16.20 7.60
N GLU A 4 8.52 15.74 8.85
CA GLU A 4 7.91 14.54 9.44
C GLU A 4 6.41 14.69 9.76
N THR A 5 5.83 15.89 9.60
CA THR A 5 4.40 16.17 9.80
C THR A 5 3.55 15.96 8.55
N ALA A 6 4.10 15.46 7.43
CA ALA A 6 3.36 15.29 6.17
C ALA A 6 2.09 14.41 6.29
N PHE A 7 2.03 13.55 7.32
CA PHE A 7 0.87 12.70 7.61
C PHE A 7 0.04 13.18 8.81
N ALA A 8 0.42 14.27 9.47
CA ALA A 8 -0.36 14.81 10.58
C ALA A 8 -1.71 15.36 10.08
N GLY A 9 -2.67 15.49 10.99
CA GLY A 9 -4.00 16.03 10.68
C GLY A 9 -5.07 14.96 10.52
N ASP A 10 -6.17 15.36 9.89
CA ASP A 10 -7.39 14.56 9.76
C ASP A 10 -7.56 14.08 8.31
N TRP A 11 -7.76 12.78 8.18
CA TRP A 11 -7.78 12.07 6.91
C TRP A 11 -9.05 11.23 6.80
N LEU A 12 -9.65 11.26 5.61
CA LEU A 12 -10.69 10.32 5.20
C LEU A 12 -10.05 9.25 4.33
N ILE A 13 -10.31 8.00 4.68
CA ILE A 13 -9.72 6.84 4.02
C ILE A 13 -10.84 5.94 3.53
N ARG A 14 -10.68 5.46 2.30
CA ARG A 14 -11.54 4.44 1.70
C ARG A 14 -10.69 3.23 1.35
N GLU A 15 -10.94 2.09 2.00
CA GLU A 15 -10.23 0.82 1.78
C GLU A 15 -11.16 -0.23 1.18
N TYR A 16 -10.77 -0.80 0.05
CA TYR A 16 -11.44 -1.86 -0.67
C TYR A 16 -10.95 -3.21 -0.16
N VAL A 17 -11.88 -4.10 0.17
CA VAL A 17 -11.63 -5.37 0.82
C VAL A 17 -11.71 -6.49 -0.21
N TYR A 18 -10.71 -7.38 -0.20
CA TYR A 18 -10.66 -8.55 -1.06
C TYR A 18 -10.40 -9.82 -0.26
N THR A 19 -10.94 -10.94 -0.75
CA THR A 19 -10.53 -12.27 -0.27
C THR A 19 -9.10 -12.58 -0.71
N PRO A 20 -8.42 -13.58 -0.12
CA PRO A 20 -7.08 -13.97 -0.56
C PRO A 20 -6.98 -14.44 -2.02
N ALA A 21 -8.11 -14.84 -2.60
CA ALA A 21 -8.25 -15.23 -4.00
C ALA A 21 -8.55 -14.04 -4.95
N GLY A 22 -8.71 -12.82 -4.42
CA GLY A 22 -8.95 -11.61 -5.22
C GLY A 22 -10.44 -11.27 -5.44
N GLU A 23 -11.37 -11.99 -4.82
CA GLU A 23 -12.79 -11.64 -4.90
C GLU A 23 -13.04 -10.35 -4.11
N TYR A 24 -13.70 -9.37 -4.73
CA TYR A 24 -14.08 -8.11 -4.08
C TYR A 24 -15.23 -8.34 -3.08
N VAL A 25 -15.01 -7.90 -1.84
CA VAL A 25 -15.93 -8.10 -0.71
C VAL A 25 -16.78 -6.85 -0.44
N GLY A 26 -16.18 -5.67 -0.58
CA GLY A 26 -16.84 -4.42 -0.21
C GLY A 26 -15.84 -3.32 0.14
N VAL A 27 -16.32 -2.26 0.76
CA VAL A 27 -15.52 -1.07 1.08
C VAL A 27 -15.69 -0.65 2.53
N ILE A 28 -14.58 -0.25 3.16
CA ILE A 28 -14.52 0.31 4.51
C ILE A 28 -14.20 1.80 4.38
N GLN A 29 -14.95 2.62 5.11
CA GLN A 29 -14.66 4.03 5.31
C GLN A 29 -14.03 4.23 6.69
N GLN A 30 -13.02 5.09 6.76
CA GLN A 30 -12.33 5.40 8.02
C GLN A 30 -12.07 6.89 8.15
N HIS A 31 -12.22 7.39 9.37
CA HIS A 31 -11.67 8.67 9.80
C HIS A 31 -10.38 8.39 10.56
N ARG A 32 -9.26 8.94 10.10
CA ARG A 32 -7.96 8.81 10.75
C ARG A 32 -7.48 10.18 11.20
N ARG A 33 -7.22 10.33 12.50
CA ARG A 33 -6.67 11.54 13.10
C ARG A 33 -5.27 11.26 13.60
N LEU A 34 -4.31 12.07 13.17
CA LEU A 34 -2.92 12.03 13.63
C LEU A 34 -2.63 13.31 14.42
N ARG A 35 -2.38 13.16 15.71
CA ARG A 35 -2.18 14.27 16.66
C ARG A 35 -0.77 14.20 17.25
N PRO A 36 0.09 15.21 17.01
CA PRO A 36 1.37 15.31 17.70
C PRO A 36 1.17 15.33 19.23
N CYS A 37 1.98 14.59 19.96
CA CYS A 37 1.94 14.46 21.42
C CYS A 37 3.38 14.32 21.95
N GLY A 38 4.11 15.43 21.99
CA GLY A 38 5.55 15.42 22.28
C GLY A 38 6.31 14.70 21.16
N ASP A 39 7.13 13.73 21.53
CA ASP A 39 7.93 12.91 20.58
C ASP A 39 7.12 11.78 19.93
N LEU A 40 5.82 11.68 20.24
CA LEU A 40 4.91 10.69 19.71
C LEU A 40 3.86 11.33 18.80
N ILE A 41 3.25 10.53 17.94
CA ILE A 41 2.06 10.89 17.19
C ILE A 41 0.94 9.96 17.61
N ARG A 42 -0.10 10.47 18.26
CA ARG A 42 -1.30 9.70 18.56
C ARG A 42 -2.11 9.49 17.29
N VAL A 43 -2.40 8.24 16.98
CA VAL A 43 -3.24 7.82 15.87
C VAL A 43 -4.58 7.36 16.42
N ILE A 44 -5.66 7.96 15.93
CA ILE A 44 -7.04 7.57 16.24
C ILE A 44 -7.69 7.16 14.91
N GLN A 45 -8.16 5.92 14.83
CA GLN A 45 -8.84 5.38 13.66
C GLN A 45 -10.25 4.96 14.02
N LEU A 46 -11.25 5.67 13.47
CA LEU A 46 -12.64 5.27 13.52
C LEU A 46 -12.99 4.57 12.21
N CYS A 47 -13.41 3.31 12.29
CA CYS A 47 -13.76 2.50 11.13
C CYS A 47 -15.27 2.23 11.09
N ASP A 48 -15.89 2.51 9.94
CA ASP A 48 -17.28 2.19 9.68
C ASP A 48 -17.46 0.71 9.33
N PRO A 49 -18.69 0.16 9.46
CA PRO A 49 -19.03 -1.14 8.91
C PRO A 49 -18.67 -1.25 7.43
N VAL A 50 -18.24 -2.43 7.02
CA VAL A 50 -17.98 -2.74 5.61
C VAL A 50 -19.29 -2.57 4.84
N GLN A 51 -19.27 -1.76 3.79
CA GLN A 51 -20.34 -1.67 2.80
C GLN A 51 -20.15 -2.83 1.81
N PRO A 52 -20.98 -3.89 1.87
CA PRO A 52 -20.73 -5.12 1.12
C PRO A 52 -21.00 -4.94 -0.38
N ALA A 53 -20.32 -5.74 -1.20
CA ALA A 53 -20.70 -5.92 -2.60
C ALA A 53 -22.07 -6.63 -2.71
N THR A 54 -22.74 -6.48 -3.86
CA THR A 54 -24.12 -6.94 -4.06
C THR A 54 -24.28 -8.45 -4.03
N ALA A 55 -23.29 -9.21 -4.49
CA ALA A 55 -23.28 -10.67 -4.48
C ALA A 55 -21.95 -11.16 -3.92
N LEU A 56 -22.00 -11.98 -2.88
CA LEU A 56 -20.82 -12.48 -2.17
C LEU A 56 -20.83 -14.00 -2.13
N SER A 57 -19.71 -14.62 -2.49
CA SER A 57 -19.48 -16.03 -2.22
C SER A 57 -19.46 -16.33 -0.71
N ALA A 58 -19.53 -17.61 -0.32
CA ALA A 58 -19.38 -18.00 1.08
C ALA A 58 -18.02 -17.58 1.67
N ALA A 59 -16.97 -17.59 0.85
CA ALA A 59 -15.64 -17.12 1.26
C ALA A 59 -15.66 -15.61 1.51
N ALA A 60 -16.24 -14.82 0.61
CA ALA A 60 -16.36 -13.38 0.77
C ALA A 60 -17.26 -12.98 1.95
N GLN A 61 -18.34 -13.72 2.22
CA GLN A 61 -19.15 -13.54 3.43
C GLN A 61 -18.36 -13.78 4.72
N SER A 62 -17.48 -14.79 4.72
CA SER A 62 -16.61 -15.07 5.87
C SER A 62 -15.62 -13.92 6.10
N VAL A 63 -15.02 -13.40 5.02
CA VAL A 63 -14.14 -12.22 5.11
C VAL A 63 -14.89 -10.98 5.57
N LEU A 64 -16.09 -10.72 5.05
CA LEU A 64 -16.96 -9.63 5.47
C LEU A 64 -17.22 -9.68 6.99
N ALA A 65 -17.59 -10.86 7.50
CA ALA A 65 -17.87 -11.06 8.92
C ALA A 65 -16.63 -10.78 9.80
N VAL A 66 -15.45 -11.23 9.35
CA VAL A 66 -14.19 -10.91 10.03
C VAL A 66 -13.94 -9.41 10.01
N MET A 67 -13.99 -8.77 8.84
CA MET A 67 -13.66 -7.35 8.71
C MET A 67 -14.62 -6.43 9.47
N ASN A 68 -15.89 -6.82 9.64
CA ASN A 68 -16.85 -6.09 10.49
C ASN A 68 -16.53 -6.15 12.00
N ARG A 69 -15.63 -7.02 12.46
CA ARG A 69 -15.10 -6.95 13.83
C ARG A 69 -14.13 -5.79 14.04
N ARG A 70 -13.69 -5.14 12.96
CA ARG A 70 -12.85 -3.93 12.98
C ARG A 70 -13.68 -2.64 13.05
N VAL A 71 -14.99 -2.73 13.29
CA VAL A 71 -15.85 -1.54 13.46
C VAL A 71 -15.57 -0.84 14.79
N GLY A 72 -15.55 0.49 14.76
CA GLY A 72 -15.35 1.33 15.94
C GLY A 72 -14.00 2.03 15.96
N GLU A 73 -13.69 2.63 17.12
CA GLU A 73 -12.49 3.45 17.31
C GLU A 73 -11.32 2.61 17.82
N PHE A 74 -10.13 2.82 17.25
CA PHE A 74 -8.86 2.24 17.67
C PHE A 74 -7.83 3.34 17.91
N VAL A 75 -7.07 3.24 19.00
CA VAL A 75 -6.11 4.26 19.41
C VAL A 75 -4.76 3.63 19.73
N PHE A 76 -3.70 4.20 19.14
CA PHE A 76 -2.32 3.82 19.43
C PHE A 76 -1.41 5.03 19.17
N ASP A 77 -0.23 4.99 19.77
CA ASP A 77 0.80 6.00 19.56
C ASP A 77 1.84 5.50 18.55
N LEU A 78 2.37 6.42 17.76
CA LEU A 78 3.43 6.17 16.80
C LEU A 78 4.70 6.88 17.26
N GLN A 79 5.78 6.12 17.41
CA GLN A 79 7.12 6.66 17.66
C GLN A 79 7.95 6.57 16.38
N LEU A 80 8.70 7.62 16.05
CA LEU A 80 9.62 7.67 14.93
C LEU A 80 11.06 7.61 15.45
N VAL A 81 11.88 6.70 14.94
CA VAL A 81 13.32 6.59 15.28
C VAL A 81 14.11 6.26 14.03
N GLY A 82 14.77 7.26 13.45
CA GLY A 82 15.42 7.12 12.14
C GLY A 82 14.40 6.67 11.07
N HIS A 83 14.71 5.60 10.35
CA HIS A 83 13.78 4.97 9.40
C HIS A 83 12.69 4.12 10.08
N GLY A 84 12.85 3.81 11.36
CA GLY A 84 11.92 3.00 12.13
C GLY A 84 10.65 3.75 12.52
N ARG A 85 9.52 3.06 12.41
CA ARG A 85 8.21 3.48 12.95
C ARG A 85 7.75 2.42 13.94
N TYR A 86 7.38 2.80 15.15
CA TYR A 86 6.88 1.85 16.15
C TYR A 86 5.43 2.15 16.47
N TYR A 87 4.58 1.15 16.34
CA TYR A 87 3.17 1.23 16.74
C TYR A 87 3.05 0.75 18.17
N LEU A 88 2.61 1.63 19.07
CA LEU A 88 2.63 1.46 20.50
C LEU A 88 1.22 1.66 21.06
N GLY A 89 0.53 0.57 21.38
CA GLY A 89 -0.78 0.67 22.02
C GLY A 89 -1.48 -0.67 22.17
N PRO A 90 -2.59 -0.69 22.93
CA PRO A 90 -3.41 -1.89 23.11
C PRO A 90 -4.17 -2.28 21.83
N ASP A 91 -4.45 -1.32 20.95
CA ASP A 91 -5.17 -1.57 19.69
C ASP A 91 -4.25 -1.98 18.54
N VAL A 92 -3.01 -1.51 18.53
CA VAL A 92 -2.00 -1.83 17.51
C VAL A 92 -0.63 -1.89 18.16
N ALA A 93 0.08 -2.99 17.94
CA ALA A 93 1.48 -3.17 18.32
C ALA A 93 2.28 -3.67 17.12
N GLY A 94 3.43 -3.07 16.84
CA GLY A 94 4.27 -3.51 15.73
C GLY A 94 5.28 -2.47 15.30
N GLY A 95 5.74 -2.59 14.07
CA GLY A 95 6.71 -1.67 13.51
C GLY A 95 6.59 -1.51 12.01
N GLY A 96 7.22 -0.46 11.51
CA GLY A 96 7.35 -0.17 10.10
C GLY A 96 8.70 0.43 9.79
N PHE A 97 8.95 0.50 8.49
CA PHE A 97 10.17 1.02 7.92
C PHE A 97 9.82 2.06 6.86
N SER A 98 10.34 3.27 7.03
CA SER A 98 10.23 4.37 6.07
C SER A 98 11.39 4.26 5.08
N TRP A 99 11.10 3.75 3.89
CA TRP A 99 12.10 3.55 2.83
C TRP A 99 12.54 4.87 2.22
N ARG A 100 11.60 5.80 2.10
CA ARG A 100 11.84 7.20 1.75
C ARG A 100 10.64 8.03 2.20
N GLU A 101 10.75 9.34 2.05
CA GLU A 101 9.60 10.23 2.24
C GLU A 101 8.40 9.73 1.42
N GLY A 102 7.26 9.58 2.09
CA GLY A 102 6.04 9.11 1.46
C GLY A 102 5.90 7.59 1.35
N VAL A 103 6.95 6.78 1.53
CA VAL A 103 6.91 5.32 1.32
C VAL A 103 7.27 4.55 2.57
N LEU A 104 6.31 3.74 3.03
CA LEU A 104 6.47 2.90 4.21
C LEU A 104 5.97 1.49 3.96
N THR A 105 6.58 0.53 4.65
CA THR A 105 5.98 -0.79 4.86
C THR A 105 5.98 -1.12 6.34
N GLY A 106 4.92 -1.74 6.84
CA GLY A 106 4.81 -2.10 8.25
C GLY A 106 4.26 -3.50 8.47
N ARG A 107 4.42 -3.98 9.69
CA ARG A 107 3.84 -5.24 10.17
C ARG A 107 3.56 -5.16 11.66
N GLY A 108 2.66 -6.00 12.14
CA GLY A 108 2.37 -6.07 13.56
C GLY A 108 1.14 -6.91 13.84
N LEU A 109 0.50 -6.58 14.95
CA LEU A 109 -0.71 -7.20 15.45
C LEU A 109 -1.72 -6.11 15.78
N TRP A 110 -2.99 -6.41 15.54
CA TRP A 110 -4.11 -5.69 16.13
C TRP A 110 -4.68 -6.54 17.27
N PRO A 111 -4.29 -6.33 18.54
CA PRO A 111 -4.65 -7.25 19.62
C PRO A 111 -6.16 -7.37 19.83
N ARG A 112 -6.88 -6.24 19.83
CA ARG A 112 -8.35 -6.24 19.98
C ARG A 112 -9.08 -6.86 18.79
N PHE A 113 -8.54 -6.69 17.57
CA PHE A 113 -9.08 -7.31 16.36
C PHE A 113 -8.74 -8.82 16.29
N GLY A 114 -7.57 -9.21 16.79
CA GLY A 114 -7.08 -10.58 16.86
C GLY A 114 -6.28 -11.05 15.64
N TYR A 115 -5.78 -10.15 14.79
CA TYR A 115 -5.10 -10.50 13.54
C TYR A 115 -3.74 -9.82 13.38
N ASN A 116 -2.77 -10.57 12.87
CA ASN A 116 -1.51 -10.01 12.40
C ASN A 116 -1.76 -9.22 11.13
N PHE A 117 -0.89 -8.26 10.83
CA PHE A 117 -0.96 -7.50 9.60
C PHE A 117 0.40 -7.28 8.96
N THR A 118 0.38 -7.12 7.65
CA THR A 118 1.37 -6.35 6.89
C THR A 118 0.68 -5.15 6.27
N SER A 119 1.43 -4.08 6.01
CA SER A 119 0.90 -2.84 5.46
C SER A 119 1.92 -2.16 4.57
N PHE A 120 1.42 -1.32 3.67
CA PHE A 120 2.21 -0.40 2.89
C PHE A 120 1.49 0.94 2.79
N SER A 121 2.24 2.00 2.50
CA SER A 121 1.65 3.25 2.05
C SER A 121 2.58 3.96 1.09
N PHE A 122 1.99 4.64 0.11
CA PHE A 122 2.67 5.53 -0.83
C PHE A 122 1.96 6.88 -0.83
N LEU A 123 2.69 7.95 -0.52
CA LEU A 123 2.23 9.30 -0.79
C LEU A 123 2.34 9.53 -2.30
N LEU A 124 1.20 9.55 -2.99
CA LEU A 124 1.12 9.73 -4.45
C LEU A 124 1.19 11.21 -4.82
N THR A 125 0.55 12.05 -4.01
CA THR A 125 0.68 13.51 -3.98
C THR A 125 0.66 13.97 -2.52
N PRO A 126 1.05 15.21 -2.20
CA PRO A 126 0.99 15.73 -0.83
C PRO A 126 -0.40 15.62 -0.16
N ALA A 127 -1.47 15.52 -0.95
CA ALA A 127 -2.85 15.42 -0.46
C ALA A 127 -3.50 14.05 -0.76
N ARG A 128 -2.72 13.04 -1.19
CA ARG A 128 -3.28 11.73 -1.58
C ARG A 128 -2.31 10.60 -1.29
N GLN A 129 -2.71 9.72 -0.38
CA GLN A 129 -1.92 8.58 0.07
C GLN A 129 -2.60 7.29 -0.34
N ALA A 130 -1.95 6.46 -1.15
CA ALA A 130 -2.33 5.06 -1.26
C ALA A 130 -1.92 4.31 0.01
N THR A 131 -2.80 3.45 0.51
CA THR A 131 -2.60 2.64 1.71
C THR A 131 -3.15 1.26 1.47
N GLY A 132 -2.60 0.26 2.12
CA GLY A 132 -3.12 -1.10 2.02
C GLY A 132 -2.34 -2.05 2.88
N GLY A 133 -2.69 -3.32 2.77
CA GLY A 133 -2.11 -4.35 3.60
C GLY A 133 -2.90 -5.64 3.59
N LYS A 134 -2.48 -6.55 4.45
CA LYS A 134 -3.08 -7.87 4.59
C LYS A 134 -3.27 -8.18 6.05
N PHE A 135 -4.31 -8.96 6.33
CA PHE A 135 -4.56 -9.54 7.64
C PHE A 135 -4.33 -11.03 7.63
N PHE A 136 -3.79 -11.55 8.73
CA PHE A 136 -3.40 -12.95 8.86
C PHE A 136 -3.83 -13.55 10.20
N THR A 137 -4.17 -14.83 10.17
CA THR A 137 -4.17 -15.71 11.34
C THR A 137 -2.96 -16.62 11.23
N ALA A 138 -1.98 -16.46 12.12
CA ALA A 138 -0.66 -17.08 11.96
C ALA A 138 -0.09 -16.77 10.55
N ASN A 139 0.05 -17.79 9.69
CA ASN A 139 0.60 -17.67 8.34
C ASN A 139 -0.48 -17.69 7.24
N GLN A 140 -1.76 -17.72 7.60
CA GLN A 140 -2.86 -17.76 6.64
C GLN A 140 -3.42 -16.36 6.39
N GLU A 141 -3.36 -15.92 5.13
CA GLU A 141 -4.00 -14.67 4.67
C GLU A 141 -5.52 -14.78 4.83
N ILE A 142 -6.13 -13.75 5.42
CA ILE A 142 -7.57 -13.67 5.68
C ILE A 142 -8.23 -12.63 4.79
N ALA A 143 -7.61 -11.46 4.65
CA ALA A 143 -8.12 -10.37 3.84
C ALA A 143 -6.95 -9.56 3.27
N THR A 144 -7.14 -9.04 2.06
CA THR A 144 -6.29 -8.02 1.46
C THR A 144 -7.06 -6.71 1.35
N LEU A 145 -6.40 -5.60 1.67
CA LEU A 145 -6.93 -4.24 1.60
C LEU A 145 -6.05 -3.40 0.69
N VAL A 146 -6.70 -2.60 -0.14
CA VAL A 146 -6.08 -1.49 -0.85
C VAL A 146 -7.02 -0.31 -0.77
N GLY A 147 -6.47 0.88 -0.58
CA GLY A 147 -7.26 2.07 -0.37
C GLY A 147 -6.48 3.33 -0.61
N VAL A 148 -7.18 4.44 -0.40
CA VAL A 148 -6.61 5.77 -0.54
C VAL A 148 -7.13 6.67 0.56
N GLY A 149 -6.25 7.52 1.07
CA GLY A 149 -6.53 8.56 2.03
C GLY A 149 -6.32 9.95 1.43
N VAL A 150 -7.19 10.88 1.82
CA VAL A 150 -7.08 12.32 1.51
C VAL A 150 -7.39 13.15 2.76
N PRO A 151 -6.97 14.42 2.84
CA PRO A 151 -7.36 15.32 3.93
C PRO A 151 -8.88 15.44 4.04
N GLU A 152 -9.40 15.53 5.27
CA GLU A 152 -10.83 15.42 5.57
C GLU A 152 -11.73 16.41 4.81
N GLY A 153 -11.24 17.63 4.54
CA GLY A 153 -11.95 18.64 3.76
C GLY A 153 -12.25 18.27 2.30
N THR A 154 -11.75 17.13 1.81
CA THR A 154 -11.92 16.68 0.41
C THR A 154 -13.13 15.75 0.22
N GLY A 155 -13.67 15.18 1.30
CA GLY A 155 -14.63 14.07 1.24
C GLY A 155 -13.97 12.70 1.05
N PHE A 156 -14.75 11.63 1.15
CA PHE A 156 -14.22 10.26 1.01
C PHE A 156 -13.67 10.04 -0.40
N PRO A 157 -12.41 9.62 -0.53
CA PRO A 157 -11.79 9.47 -1.83
C PRO A 157 -12.23 8.17 -2.51
N GLU A 158 -12.07 8.11 -3.82
CA GLU A 158 -12.23 6.88 -4.59
C GLU A 158 -10.87 6.37 -5.08
N LEU A 159 -10.73 5.05 -5.23
CA LEU A 159 -9.61 4.42 -5.92
C LEU A 159 -10.19 3.52 -7.01
N PRO A 160 -10.38 4.03 -8.23
CA PRO A 160 -11.12 3.31 -9.23
C PRO A 160 -10.34 2.11 -9.81
N ASP A 161 -11.01 0.96 -9.89
CA ASP A 161 -10.45 -0.29 -10.45
C ASP A 161 -10.34 -0.28 -11.98
N HIS A 162 -10.88 0.74 -12.65
CA HIS A 162 -11.13 0.74 -14.10
C HIS A 162 -9.92 1.12 -14.95
N MET A 163 -8.70 1.10 -14.42
CA MET A 163 -7.53 1.25 -15.28
C MET A 163 -7.06 -0.15 -15.74
N PRO A 164 -7.31 -0.54 -17.00
CA PRO A 164 -6.85 -1.83 -17.49
C PRO A 164 -5.32 -1.92 -17.39
N TRP A 165 -4.86 -2.79 -16.50
CA TRP A 165 -3.46 -3.07 -16.21
C TRP A 165 -3.00 -4.29 -17.03
N PRO A 166 -1.94 -4.22 -17.86
CA PRO A 166 -1.35 -3.06 -18.51
C PRO A 166 -1.34 -3.22 -20.04
N ASN A 167 -1.00 -2.18 -20.79
CA ASN A 167 -0.11 -2.30 -21.98
C ASN A 167 0.13 -0.92 -22.62
N ALA A 168 -0.90 -0.10 -22.84
CA ALA A 168 -0.69 1.20 -23.48
C ALA A 168 -0.14 2.28 -22.52
N HIS A 169 -0.61 2.31 -21.27
CA HIS A 169 -0.31 3.42 -20.35
C HIS A 169 1.00 3.26 -19.59
N LEU A 170 1.37 2.05 -19.17
CA LEU A 170 2.67 1.80 -18.53
C LEU A 170 3.84 2.06 -19.47
N ALA A 171 3.72 1.65 -20.74
CA ALA A 171 4.71 1.93 -21.77
C ALA A 171 5.03 3.42 -21.90
N ARG A 172 4.03 4.27 -21.64
CA ARG A 172 4.13 5.74 -21.71
C ARG A 172 4.41 6.39 -20.35
N ALA A 173 4.36 5.62 -19.27
CA ALA A 173 4.60 6.14 -17.94
C ALA A 173 6.10 6.40 -17.75
N ARG A 174 6.44 7.54 -17.15
CA ARG A 174 7.82 7.94 -16.88
C ARG A 174 7.94 8.54 -15.50
N GLY A 175 9.09 8.38 -14.88
CA GLY A 175 9.36 9.04 -13.61
C GLY A 175 10.68 8.57 -13.02
N ALA A 176 10.73 8.47 -11.70
CA ALA A 176 11.96 8.21 -10.97
C ALA A 176 11.92 6.85 -10.29
N GLN A 177 13.07 6.17 -10.28
CA GLN A 177 13.35 5.04 -9.42
C GLN A 177 14.46 5.43 -8.45
N TYR A 178 14.27 5.06 -7.19
CA TYR A 178 15.17 5.28 -6.08
C TYR A 178 15.71 3.93 -5.65
N THR A 179 17.03 3.76 -5.66
CA THR A 179 17.68 2.58 -5.09
C THR A 179 18.07 2.88 -3.65
N ILE A 180 17.65 2.00 -2.74
CA ILE A 180 17.76 2.17 -1.29
C ILE A 180 18.41 0.91 -0.69
N SER A 181 19.33 1.09 0.26
CA SER A 181 19.98 -0.02 0.97
C SER A 181 19.00 -0.74 1.90
N PRO A 182 19.32 -1.96 2.37
CA PRO A 182 18.51 -2.65 3.38
C PRO A 182 18.31 -1.84 4.68
N GLU A 183 19.26 -0.96 5.01
CA GLU A 183 19.27 -0.09 6.18
C GLU A 183 18.51 1.24 5.96
N GLY A 184 17.97 1.47 4.76
CA GLY A 184 17.18 2.66 4.43
C GLY A 184 17.98 3.81 3.81
N GLU A 185 19.27 3.62 3.56
CA GLU A 185 20.13 4.65 2.97
C GLU A 185 19.83 4.82 1.48
N TRP A 186 19.67 6.07 1.05
CA TRP A 186 19.52 6.40 -0.37
C TRP A 186 20.85 6.17 -1.07
N LEU A 187 20.86 5.30 -2.08
CA LEU A 187 22.05 5.01 -2.89
C LEU A 187 22.04 5.76 -4.23
N GLU A 188 20.94 5.71 -4.98
CA GLU A 188 20.88 6.33 -6.30
C GLU A 188 19.48 6.76 -6.72
N THR A 189 19.40 7.63 -7.74
CA THR A 189 18.15 7.89 -8.44
C THR A 189 18.37 7.95 -9.92
N ILE A 190 17.53 7.24 -10.65
CA ILE A 190 17.52 7.20 -12.11
C ILE A 190 16.13 7.55 -12.64
N THR A 191 16.09 8.07 -13.85
CA THR A 191 14.85 8.23 -14.59
C THR A 191 14.53 6.94 -15.30
N ILE A 192 13.29 6.46 -15.15
CA ILE A 192 12.81 5.22 -15.77
C ILE A 192 11.50 5.44 -16.50
N SER A 193 11.23 4.56 -17.45
CA SER A 193 9.91 4.32 -18.02
C SER A 193 9.27 3.08 -17.43
N GLY A 194 7.98 2.86 -17.67
CA GLY A 194 7.31 1.63 -17.24
C GLY A 194 7.90 0.35 -17.86
N HIS A 195 8.65 0.44 -18.97
CA HIS A 195 9.37 -0.70 -19.55
C HIS A 195 10.61 -1.09 -18.75
N ASP A 196 11.24 -0.12 -18.08
CA ASP A 196 12.48 -0.33 -17.33
C ASP A 196 12.24 -0.95 -15.95
N LEU A 197 10.98 -1.25 -15.61
CA LEU A 197 10.63 -1.81 -14.30
C LEU A 197 11.30 -3.18 -14.10
N PRO A 198 11.87 -3.42 -12.92
CA PRO A 198 12.76 -4.55 -12.65
C PRO A 198 12.14 -5.93 -12.91
N PHE A 199 10.85 -6.08 -12.61
CA PHE A 199 10.12 -7.34 -12.80
C PHE A 199 9.75 -7.64 -14.26
N ASN A 200 9.90 -6.67 -15.18
CA ASN A 200 9.67 -6.93 -16.61
C ASN A 200 10.77 -7.83 -17.21
N GLN A 201 11.92 -7.92 -16.55
CA GLN A 201 13.06 -8.73 -17.00
C GLN A 201 12.99 -10.18 -16.51
N ILE A 202 12.10 -10.47 -15.55
CA ILE A 202 11.94 -11.82 -14.99
C ILE A 202 10.95 -12.61 -15.86
N SER A 203 11.27 -13.86 -16.17
CA SER A 203 10.38 -14.72 -16.94
C SER A 203 9.03 -14.91 -16.23
N GLN A 204 7.92 -14.80 -16.97
CA GLN A 204 6.56 -14.99 -16.43
C GLN A 204 6.38 -16.36 -15.76
N ALA A 205 7.07 -17.41 -16.22
CA ALA A 205 7.00 -18.74 -15.63
C ALA A 205 7.55 -18.81 -14.19
N GLN A 206 8.31 -17.80 -13.77
CA GLN A 206 8.92 -17.71 -12.44
C GLN A 206 8.18 -16.75 -11.51
N GLN A 207 7.03 -16.22 -11.97
CA GLN A 207 6.27 -15.21 -11.24
C GLN A 207 4.96 -15.77 -10.70
N ARG A 208 4.63 -15.40 -9.48
CA ARG A 208 3.28 -15.44 -8.93
C ARG A 208 2.74 -14.03 -8.91
N TYR A 209 1.58 -13.86 -9.51
CA TYR A 209 0.92 -12.58 -9.68
C TYR A 209 -0.43 -12.60 -8.96
N LYS A 210 -0.72 -11.51 -8.23
CA LYS A 210 -2.06 -11.25 -7.69
C LYS A 210 -2.47 -9.82 -7.99
N GLN A 211 -3.75 -9.65 -8.31
CA GLN A 211 -4.37 -8.35 -8.54
C GLN A 211 -5.56 -8.18 -7.59
N TYR A 212 -5.61 -7.02 -6.94
CA TYR A 212 -6.68 -6.61 -6.04
C TYR A 212 -7.08 -5.18 -6.39
N GLY A 213 -8.01 -5.01 -7.33
CA GLY A 213 -8.38 -3.69 -7.81
C GLY A 213 -7.18 -2.92 -8.38
N ALA A 214 -6.85 -1.78 -7.78
CA ALA A 214 -5.69 -0.95 -8.09
C ALA A 214 -4.32 -1.49 -7.58
N LEU A 215 -4.32 -2.50 -6.72
CA LEU A 215 -3.11 -3.12 -6.17
C LEU A 215 -2.67 -4.31 -7.00
N ARG A 216 -1.37 -4.33 -7.29
CA ARG A 216 -0.66 -5.45 -7.89
C ARG A 216 0.43 -5.96 -6.96
N GLU A 217 0.51 -7.27 -6.82
CA GLU A 217 1.56 -7.96 -6.08
C GLU A 217 2.25 -9.00 -6.95
N ILE A 218 3.58 -9.06 -6.84
CA ILE A 218 4.39 -10.04 -7.56
C ILE A 218 5.38 -10.66 -6.59
N GLU A 219 5.47 -11.97 -6.60
CA GLU A 219 6.58 -12.71 -6.02
C GLU A 219 7.25 -13.50 -7.15
N ALA A 220 8.57 -13.40 -7.25
CA ALA A 220 9.30 -14.07 -8.31
C ALA A 220 10.65 -14.62 -7.84
N VAL A 221 11.08 -15.72 -8.45
CA VAL A 221 12.45 -16.24 -8.28
C VAL A 221 13.31 -15.59 -9.35
N ALA A 222 14.20 -14.68 -8.96
CA ALA A 222 15.06 -13.95 -9.90
C ALA A 222 16.32 -14.75 -10.27
N ALA A 223 16.87 -15.50 -9.31
CA ALA A 223 18.05 -16.36 -9.45
C ALA A 223 18.04 -17.41 -8.32
N PRO A 224 18.92 -18.44 -8.35
CA PRO A 224 19.05 -19.37 -7.21
C PRO A 224 19.33 -18.64 -5.89
N GLY A 225 18.46 -18.87 -4.90
CA GLY A 225 18.54 -18.19 -3.60
C GLY A 225 18.05 -16.74 -3.60
N GLU A 226 17.55 -16.22 -4.72
CA GLU A 226 17.12 -14.83 -4.86
C GLU A 226 15.63 -14.70 -5.19
N ILE A 227 14.91 -13.96 -4.34
CA ILE A 227 13.48 -13.72 -4.43
C ILE A 227 13.24 -12.22 -4.60
N LEU A 228 12.40 -11.86 -5.57
CA LEU A 228 11.84 -10.52 -5.72
C LEU A 228 10.42 -10.49 -5.13
N SER A 229 10.13 -9.47 -4.33
CA SER A 229 8.78 -9.11 -3.90
C SER A 229 8.43 -7.71 -4.38
N VAL A 230 7.27 -7.54 -5.00
CA VAL A 230 6.78 -6.28 -5.55
C VAL A 230 5.40 -5.97 -5.02
N ILE A 231 5.20 -4.72 -4.62
CA ILE A 231 3.89 -4.11 -4.37
C ILE A 231 3.80 -2.87 -5.25
N GLU A 232 2.76 -2.76 -6.05
CA GLU A 232 2.50 -1.60 -6.90
C GLU A 232 1.04 -1.15 -6.79
N ILE A 233 0.83 0.15 -6.69
CA ILE A 233 -0.47 0.79 -6.80
C ILE A 233 -0.53 1.63 -8.07
N THR A 234 -1.61 1.47 -8.83
CA THR A 234 -1.98 2.38 -9.90
C THR A 234 -3.17 3.23 -9.48
N ASP A 235 -3.00 4.55 -9.44
CA ASP A 235 -4.09 5.45 -9.11
C ASP A 235 -4.50 6.28 -10.32
N ALA A 236 -5.65 5.95 -10.89
CA ALA A 236 -6.20 6.62 -12.07
C ALA A 236 -6.49 8.11 -11.83
N ILE A 237 -6.82 8.51 -10.58
CA ILE A 237 -7.18 9.90 -10.27
C ILE A 237 -5.95 10.80 -10.25
N SER A 238 -4.90 10.44 -9.50
CA SER A 238 -3.64 11.20 -9.54
C SER A 238 -2.78 10.90 -10.76
N ARG A 239 -3.12 9.84 -11.51
CA ARG A 239 -2.39 9.36 -12.67
C ARG A 239 -0.95 8.99 -12.34
N ARG A 240 -0.79 8.41 -11.17
CA ARG A 240 0.49 7.96 -10.64
C ARG A 240 0.49 6.44 -10.55
N ILE A 241 1.65 5.87 -10.81
CA ILE A 241 2.00 4.51 -10.42
C ILE A 241 3.07 4.64 -9.37
N ALA A 242 2.90 3.97 -8.24
CA ALA A 242 3.92 3.91 -7.20
C ALA A 242 4.15 2.46 -6.83
N GLY A 243 5.40 2.06 -6.68
CA GLY A 243 5.73 0.71 -6.28
C GLY A 243 7.00 0.62 -5.47
N ILE A 244 7.12 -0.53 -4.81
CA ILE A 244 8.30 -0.94 -4.07
C ILE A 244 8.66 -2.36 -4.48
N CYS A 245 9.92 -2.55 -4.83
CA CYS A 245 10.54 -3.82 -5.16
C CYS A 245 11.58 -4.14 -4.10
N LYS A 246 11.57 -5.37 -3.58
CA LYS A 246 12.50 -5.83 -2.56
C LYS A 246 13.16 -7.12 -3.04
N TRP A 247 14.49 -7.13 -3.06
CA TRP A 247 15.28 -8.31 -3.37
C TRP A 247 15.76 -8.95 -2.09
N PHE A 248 15.51 -10.24 -1.98
CA PHE A 248 15.99 -11.07 -0.90
C PHE A 248 16.97 -12.08 -1.46
N ARG A 249 18.11 -12.22 -0.80
CA ARG A 249 19.05 -13.31 -1.06
C ARG A 249 19.23 -14.11 0.21
N ASP A 250 19.00 -15.42 0.14
CA ASP A 250 19.08 -16.32 1.29
C ASP A 250 18.29 -15.75 2.48
N GLU A 251 17.05 -15.34 2.20
CA GLU A 251 16.08 -14.73 3.14
C GLU A 251 16.48 -13.35 3.71
N LYS A 252 17.63 -12.80 3.32
CA LYS A 252 18.08 -11.47 3.76
C LYS A 252 17.77 -10.42 2.72
N LEU A 253 17.19 -9.30 3.16
CA LEU A 253 16.95 -8.14 2.31
C LEU A 253 18.30 -7.61 1.80
N ARG A 254 18.45 -7.51 0.48
CA ARG A 254 19.67 -7.10 -0.21
C ARG A 254 19.57 -5.71 -0.81
N GLN A 255 18.41 -5.38 -1.36
CA GLN A 255 18.18 -4.12 -2.05
C GLN A 255 16.69 -3.80 -2.04
N VAL A 256 16.39 -2.51 -1.99
CA VAL A 256 15.05 -1.97 -2.19
C VAL A 256 15.09 -0.99 -3.34
N GLN A 257 14.11 -1.07 -4.22
CA GLN A 257 13.84 -0.04 -5.21
C GLN A 257 12.43 0.49 -4.98
N VAL A 258 12.30 1.81 -4.96
CA VAL A 258 11.01 2.49 -4.91
C VAL A 258 10.88 3.28 -6.19
N TYR A 259 9.72 3.25 -6.84
CA TYR A 259 9.51 4.03 -8.05
C TYR A 259 8.19 4.78 -8.05
N TYR A 260 8.19 5.91 -8.75
CA TYR A 260 7.03 6.75 -9.00
C TYR A 260 7.00 7.10 -10.48
N LEU A 261 5.94 6.71 -11.16
CA LEU A 261 5.72 7.01 -12.57
C LEU A 261 4.49 7.88 -12.74
N GLU A 262 4.56 8.80 -13.69
CA GLU A 262 3.45 9.61 -14.15
C GLU A 262 2.90 9.05 -15.46
N ILE A 263 1.59 8.87 -15.53
CA ILE A 263 0.92 8.36 -16.72
C ILE A 263 0.64 9.53 -17.65
N ALA A 264 1.34 9.60 -18.79
CA ALA A 264 1.18 10.69 -19.77
C ALA A 264 -0.26 10.81 -20.28
N ASN A 265 -0.72 12.05 -20.54
CA ASN A 265 -1.95 12.33 -21.29
C ASN A 265 -1.97 11.52 -22.59
N ALA A 266 -3.10 10.87 -22.90
CA ALA A 266 -3.36 10.56 -24.30
C ALA A 266 -3.44 11.92 -25.01
N SER A 267 -2.42 12.26 -25.80
CA SER A 267 -2.51 13.39 -26.70
C SER A 267 -3.78 13.20 -27.54
N ARG A 268 -4.55 14.29 -27.71
CA ARG A 268 -5.68 14.36 -28.67
C ARG A 268 -5.15 14.33 -30.11
N GLU A 269 -4.42 13.29 -30.47
CA GLU A 269 -3.88 13.06 -31.80
C GLU A 269 -4.50 11.79 -32.37
N GLU A 270 -5.79 11.87 -32.67
CA GLU A 270 -6.48 10.95 -33.59
C GLU A 270 -7.81 11.63 -33.98
N THR A 271 -7.69 12.80 -34.62
CA THR A 271 -8.76 13.35 -35.46
C THR A 271 -8.11 14.20 -36.55
N ARG A 272 -7.49 13.50 -37.51
CA ARG A 272 -7.22 14.01 -38.85
C ARG A 272 -7.42 12.88 -39.85
#